data_AF-X0ZX55-F1
#
_entry.id   AF-X0ZX55-F1
#
_cell.length_a   1.000
_cell.length_b   1.000
_cell.length_c   1.000
_cell.angle_alpha   90.00
_cell.angle_beta   90.00
_cell.angle_gamma   90.00
#
_symmetry.space_group_name_H-M   'P 1'
#
loop_
_entity.id
_entity.type
_entity.pdbx_description
1 polymer ?
#
loop_
_entity_poly.entity_id
_entity_poly.type
_entity_poly.pdbx_seq_one_letter_code
_entity_poly.pdbx_strand_id
1 'polypeptide(L)' 'IFDPERCFGCGVCVHKCPQEACYLIHRDEEQDFPKDPREQSSRFLRERGHDPLEIFKKNS' A
#
# COMPACT_ATOMS: atom_id res chain seq x y z
N ILE A 1 -7.04 -12.27 22.18
CA ILE A 1 -6.64 -13.51 21.46
C ILE A 1 -5.93 -13.06 20.20
N PHE A 2 -4.69 -13.48 19.98
CA PHE A 2 -3.91 -13.22 18.77
C PHE A 2 -3.97 -14.47 17.88
N ASP A 3 -4.29 -14.28 16.60
CA ASP A 3 -4.40 -15.36 15.61
C ASP A 3 -3.43 -15.06 14.44
N PRO A 4 -2.29 -15.79 14.35
CA PRO A 4 -1.30 -15.58 13.29
C PRO A 4 -1.86 -15.74 11.88
N GLU A 5 -2.80 -16.65 11.66
CA GLU A 5 -3.38 -16.94 10.34
C GLU A 5 -4.20 -15.78 9.79
N ARG A 6 -4.68 -14.89 10.68
CA ARG A 6 -5.45 -13.69 10.34
C ARG A 6 -4.61 -12.41 10.38
N CYS A 7 -3.32 -12.51 10.67
CA CYS A 7 -2.44 -11.37 10.78
C CYS A 7 -2.09 -10.82 9.38
N PHE A 8 -2.42 -9.54 9.12
CA PHE A 8 -2.04 -8.85 7.88
C PHE A 8 -0.84 -7.89 8.06
N GLY A 9 -0.26 -7.83 9.26
CA GLY A 9 0.98 -7.09 9.53
C GLY A 9 0.82 -5.59 9.81
N CYS A 10 -0.28 -5.15 10.43
CA CYS A 10 -0.49 -3.71 10.74
C CYS A 10 0.33 -3.16 11.92
N GLY A 11 0.96 -4.01 12.73
CA GLY A 11 1.83 -3.59 13.84
C GLY A 11 1.12 -3.17 15.14
N VAL A 12 -0.21 -3.10 15.18
CA VAL A 12 -0.96 -2.66 16.39
C VAL A 12 -0.68 -3.55 17.60
N CYS A 13 -0.58 -4.87 17.40
CA CYS A 13 -0.30 -5.81 18.49
C CYS A 13 1.14 -5.66 19.01
N VAL A 14 2.11 -5.48 18.12
CA VAL A 14 3.53 -5.27 18.48
C VAL A 14 3.67 -4.03 19.34
N HIS A 15 3.06 -2.91 18.95
CA HIS A 15 3.14 -1.65 19.70
C HIS A 15 2.50 -1.71 21.09
N LYS A 16 1.46 -2.53 21.28
CA LYS A 16 0.70 -2.60 22.53
C LYS A 16 1.15 -3.71 23.48
N CYS A 17 2.02 -4.63 23.04
CA CYS A 17 2.39 -5.79 23.84
C CYS A 17 3.46 -5.41 24.88
N PRO A 18 3.14 -5.36 26.18
CA PRO A 18 4.12 -4.96 27.19
C PRO A 18 5.19 -6.04 27.44
N GLN A 19 4.92 -7.29 27.04
CA GLN A 19 5.89 -8.39 27.08
C GLN A 19 6.73 -8.51 25.81
N GLU A 20 6.53 -7.65 24.80
CA GLU A 20 7.29 -7.69 23.54
C GLU A 20 7.25 -9.07 22.84
N ALA A 21 6.13 -9.78 22.98
CA ALA A 21 6.01 -11.19 22.58
C ALA A 21 5.95 -11.43 21.05
N CYS A 22 5.92 -10.37 20.24
CA CYS A 22 5.84 -10.46 18.78
C CYS A 22 6.54 -9.27 18.11
N TYR A 23 7.01 -9.46 16.88
CA TYR A 23 7.71 -8.46 16.08
C TYR A 23 7.21 -8.44 14.63
N LEU A 24 7.43 -7.32 13.93
CA LEU A 24 7.18 -7.23 12.48
C LEU A 24 8.40 -7.71 11.71
N ILE A 25 8.15 -8.44 10.63
CA ILE A 25 9.17 -8.82 9.65
C ILE A 25 8.94 -8.05 8.36
N HIS A 26 10.02 -7.70 7.67
CA HIS A 26 9.93 -7.14 6.33
C HIS A 26 9.42 -8.24 5.37
N ARG A 27 8.61 -7.85 4.39
CA ARG A 27 8.24 -8.78 3.32
C ARG A 27 9.36 -8.79 2.30
N ASP A 28 9.87 -9.96 1.93
CA ASP A 28 10.99 -10.06 0.96
C ASP A 28 10.56 -9.72 -0.48
N GLU A 29 9.26 -9.75 -0.75
CA GLU A 29 8.68 -9.48 -2.06
C GLU A 29 8.71 -7.98 -2.40
N GLU A 30 9.20 -7.67 -3.61
CA GLU A 30 9.14 -6.31 -4.16
C GLU A 30 7.67 -5.93 -4.42
N GLN A 31 7.25 -4.81 -3.84
CA GLN A 31 5.89 -4.29 -3.98
C GLN A 31 5.82 -3.33 -5.17
N ASP A 32 4.82 -3.47 -6.04
CA ASP A 32 4.59 -2.55 -7.18
C ASP A 32 3.97 -1.22 -6.73
N PHE A 33 4.77 -0.41 -6.06
CA PHE A 33 4.42 0.96 -5.73
C PHE A 33 4.61 1.87 -6.97
N PRO A 34 3.75 2.89 -7.15
CA PRO A 34 4.00 3.90 -8.14
C PRO A 34 5.29 4.66 -7.80
N LYS A 35 6.13 4.89 -8.81
CA LYS A 35 7.43 5.55 -8.66
C LYS A 35 7.29 7.05 -8.37
N ASP A 36 6.17 7.64 -8.80
CA ASP A 36 5.88 9.05 -8.62
C ASP A 36 4.36 9.34 -8.60
N PRO A 37 3.92 10.54 -8.15
CA PRO A 37 2.50 10.90 -8.10
C PRO A 37 1.79 10.90 -9.46
N ARG A 38 2.50 11.16 -10.56
CA ARG A 38 1.94 11.15 -11.92
C ARG A 38 1.66 9.72 -12.36
N GLU A 39 2.56 8.78 -12.06
CA GLU A 39 2.32 7.37 -12.28
C GLU A 39 1.12 6.88 -11.45
N GLN A 40 1.05 7.22 -10.17
CA GLN A 40 -0.11 6.89 -9.32
C GLN A 40 -1.42 7.39 -9.92
N SER A 41 -1.46 8.66 -10.32
CA SER A 41 -2.63 9.28 -10.95
C SER A 41 -2.99 8.60 -12.28
N SER A 42 -1.98 8.22 -13.06
CA SER A 42 -2.17 7.52 -14.34
C SER A 42 -2.78 6.13 -14.15
N ARG A 43 -2.30 5.37 -13.16
CA ARG A 43 -2.85 4.04 -12.80
C ARG A 43 -4.32 4.17 -12.40
N PHE A 44 -4.62 5.10 -11.49
CA PHE A 44 -5.99 5.37 -11.04
C PHE A 44 -6.94 5.78 -12.17
N LEU A 45 -6.49 6.67 -13.08
CA LEU A 45 -7.31 7.09 -14.22
C LEU A 45 -7.61 5.91 -15.15
N ARG A 46 -6.61 5.05 -15.42
CA ARG A 46 -6.79 3.84 -16.25
C ARG A 46 -7.76 2.86 -15.62
N GLU A 47 -7.66 2.60 -14.32
CA GLU A 47 -8.59 1.73 -13.58
C GLU A 47 -10.04 2.23 -13.67
N ARG A 48 -10.24 3.54 -13.79
CA ARG A 48 -11.55 4.18 -13.95
C ARG A 48 -11.99 4.32 -15.42
N GLY A 49 -11.22 3.79 -16.38
CA GLY A 49 -11.54 3.83 -17.81
C GLY A 49 -11.26 5.18 -18.48
N HIS A 50 -10.44 6.03 -17.87
CA HIS A 50 -10.05 7.32 -18.45
C HIS A 50 -8.64 7.24 -19.06
N ASP A 51 -8.43 7.87 -20.22
CA ASP A 51 -7.10 8.06 -20.78
C ASP A 51 -6.36 9.17 -20.00
N PRO A 52 -5.24 8.85 -19.32
CA PRO A 52 -4.48 9.84 -18.58
C PRO A 52 -3.96 10.97 -19.47
N LEU A 53 -3.58 10.69 -20.71
CA LEU A 53 -3.00 11.70 -21.60
C LEU A 53 -4.01 12.81 -21.92
N GLU A 54 -5.27 12.44 -22.14
CA GLU A 54 -6.34 13.39 -22.42
C GLU A 54 -6.72 14.21 -21.17
N ILE A 55 -6.78 13.57 -20.00
CA ILE A 55 -7.10 14.26 -18.74
C ILE A 55 -5.99 15.23 -18.33
N PHE A 56 -4.71 14.83 -18.43
CA PHE A 56 -3.61 15.72 -18.07
C PHE A 56 -3.48 16.91 -19.00
N LYS A 57 -3.72 16.73 -20.32
CA LYS A 57 -3.77 17.85 -21.28
C LYS A 57 -4.86 18.86 -20.92
N LYS A 58 -6.04 18.40 -20.47
CA LYS A 58 -7.17 19.27 -20.11
C LYS A 58 -6.90 20.13 -18.87
N ASN A 59 -6.02 19.68 -17.98
CA ASN A 59 -5.70 20.34 -16.71
C ASN A 59 -4.36 21.11 -16.74
N SER A 60 -3.77 21.28 -17.93
CA SER A 60 -2.56 22.09 -18.17
C SER A 60 -2.93 23.48 -18.66
#